data_AF-A0A6A3EY87-F1
#
_entry.id   AF-A0A6A3EY87-F1
#
_cell.length_a   1.000
_cell.length_b   1.000
_cell.length_c   1.000
_cell.angle_alpha   90.00
_cell.angle_beta   90.00
_cell.angle_gamma   90.00
#
_symmetry.space_group_name_H-M   'P 1'
#
loop_
_entity.id
_entity.type
_entity.pdbx_description
1 polymer ?
#
loop_
_entity_poly.entity_id
_entity_poly.type
_entity_poly.pdbx_seq_one_letter_code
_entity_poly.pdbx_strand_id
1 'polypeptide(L)'
;MTMEIKVLYFASAREEVGLREEKLTLPRSSATLRELRRVLMDKHPQAAATIESITLARNLEYSDDDVALADGDEVALIPPISGGVPRESPTIAISSGSLRNFPATNSASWTPPVQRPKHRT
;
A
#
# COMPACT_ATOMS: atom_id res chain seq x y z
N MET A 1 -24.79 27.25 2.26
CA MET A 1 -24.96 26.32 3.41
C MET A 1 -23.77 25.38 3.43
N THR A 2 -23.06 25.31 4.56
CA THR A 2 -21.86 24.50 4.78
C THR A 2 -22.17 23.35 5.73
N MET A 3 -21.52 22.21 5.57
CA MET A 3 -21.69 21.01 6.41
C MET A 3 -20.41 20.70 7.17
N GLU A 4 -20.53 20.06 8.33
CA GLU A 4 -19.39 19.58 9.12
C GLU A 4 -19.15 18.09 8.85
N ILE A 5 -17.92 17.73 8.47
CA ILE A 5 -17.47 16.35 8.25
C ILE A 5 -16.36 16.06 9.25
N LYS A 6 -16.38 14.86 9.83
CA LYS A 6 -15.29 14.38 10.68
C LYS A 6 -14.36 13.48 9.87
N VAL A 7 -13.07 13.78 9.87
CA VAL A 7 -12.04 13.01 9.18
C VAL A 7 -11.18 12.29 10.20
N LEU A 8 -10.98 10.98 10.01
CA LEU A 8 -10.14 10.13 10.86
C LEU A 8 -8.88 9.70 10.12
N TYR A 9 -7.72 9.87 10.75
CA TYR A 9 -6.43 9.50 10.20
C TYR A 9 -5.86 8.27 10.90
N PHE A 10 -5.37 7.31 10.10
CA PHE A 10 -4.77 6.07 10.57
C PHE A 10 -3.35 5.87 10.02
N ALA A 11 -2.54 5.11 10.78
CA ALA A 11 -1.16 4.73 10.45
C ALA A 11 -0.34 5.89 9.82
N SER A 12 0.23 5.70 8.62
CA SER A 12 1.11 6.67 7.96
C SER A 12 0.43 8.02 7.72
N ALA A 13 -0.86 8.05 7.37
CA ALA A 13 -1.57 9.31 7.20
C ALA A 13 -1.64 10.12 8.50
N ARG A 14 -1.81 9.44 9.65
CA ARG A 14 -1.75 10.11 10.97
C ARG A 14 -0.35 10.59 11.31
N GLU A 15 0.69 9.88 10.92
CA GLU A 15 2.08 10.28 11.18
C GLU A 15 2.46 11.52 10.37
N GLU A 16 2.05 11.59 9.10
CA GLU A 16 2.33 12.73 8.22
C GLU A 16 1.47 13.96 8.54
N VAL A 17 0.19 13.76 8.86
CA VAL A 17 -0.71 14.85 9.25
C VAL A 17 -0.46 15.29 10.71
N GLY A 18 0.00 14.38 11.57
CA GLY A 18 0.20 14.62 13.01
C GLY A 18 -1.11 14.65 13.83
N LEU A 19 -2.26 14.44 13.20
CA LEU A 19 -3.59 14.48 13.82
C LEU A 19 -4.23 13.10 13.81
N ARG A 20 -5.00 12.78 14.85
CA ARG A 20 -5.83 11.56 14.90
C ARG A 20 -7.15 11.73 14.17
N GLU A 21 -7.74 12.90 14.34
CA GLU A 21 -9.01 13.27 13.75
C GLU A 21 -9.03 14.79 13.53
N GLU A 22 -9.78 15.24 12.54
CA GLU A 22 -10.08 16.65 12.35
C GLU A 22 -11.52 16.86 11.89
N LYS A 23 -12.05 18.06 12.15
CA LYS A 23 -13.34 18.50 11.65
C LYS A 23 -13.12 19.44 10.47
N LEU A 24 -13.77 19.15 9.36
CA LEU A 24 -13.73 19.95 8.15
C LEU A 24 -15.11 20.49 7.81
N THR A 25 -15.15 21.77 7.48
CA THR A 25 -16.36 22.42 7.01
C THR A 25 -16.32 22.54 5.49
N LEU A 26 -17.25 21.89 4.80
CA LEU A 26 -17.32 21.88 3.34
C LEU A 26 -18.62 22.55 2.84
N PRO A 27 -18.60 23.22 1.68
CA PRO A 27 -19.82 23.69 1.03
C PRO A 27 -20.72 22.49 0.68
N ARG A 28 -22.02 22.56 0.99
CA ARG A 28 -22.97 21.49 0.63
C ARG A 28 -23.06 21.29 -0.90
N SER A 29 -22.73 22.33 -1.67
CA SER A 29 -22.66 22.33 -3.13
C SER A 29 -21.55 21.45 -3.71
N SER A 30 -20.52 21.11 -2.93
CA SER A 30 -19.34 20.33 -3.35
C SER A 30 -19.01 19.19 -2.38
N ALA A 31 -20.02 18.71 -1.64
CA ALA A 31 -19.86 17.67 -0.63
C ALA A 31 -19.71 16.29 -1.27
N THR A 32 -18.54 15.99 -1.84
CA THR A 32 -18.18 14.64 -2.33
C THR A 32 -16.86 14.20 -1.70
N LEU A 33 -16.63 12.89 -1.65
CA LEU A 33 -15.35 12.33 -1.16
C LEU A 33 -14.15 12.84 -1.99
N ARG A 34 -14.32 13.00 -3.31
CA ARG A 34 -13.33 13.57 -4.23
C ARG A 34 -12.89 14.97 -3.82
N GLU A 35 -13.86 15.85 -3.56
CA GLU A 35 -13.59 17.23 -3.15
C GLU A 35 -13.00 17.27 -1.74
N LEU A 36 -13.48 16.44 -0.82
CA LEU A 36 -12.89 16.29 0.51
C LEU A 36 -11.40 15.88 0.40
N ARG A 37 -11.07 14.89 -0.44
CA ARG A 37 -9.68 14.47 -0.68
C ARG A 37 -8.84 15.63 -1.19
N ARG A 38 -9.36 16.41 -2.15
CA ARG A 38 -8.66 17.57 -2.70
C ARG A 38 -8.37 18.62 -1.62
N VAL A 39 -9.37 18.94 -0.79
CA VAL A 39 -9.21 19.88 0.33
C VAL A 39 -8.18 19.37 1.34
N LEU A 40 -8.17 18.06 1.62
CA LEU A 40 -7.20 17.44 2.51
C LEU A 40 -5.77 17.53 1.97
N MET A 41 -5.56 17.28 0.68
CA MET A 41 -4.24 17.40 0.05
C MET A 41 -3.74 18.85 0.03
N ASP A 42 -4.62 19.82 -0.20
CA ASP A 42 -4.27 21.24 -0.17
C ASP A 42 -3.91 21.71 1.24
N LYS A 43 -4.63 21.21 2.25
CA LYS A 43 -4.40 21.53 3.67
C LYS A 43 -3.15 20.86 4.23
N HIS A 44 -2.86 19.64 3.80
CA HIS A 44 -1.74 18.82 4.26
C HIS A 44 -0.87 18.38 3.09
N PRO A 45 -0.13 19.30 2.46
CA PRO A 45 0.70 18.98 1.29
C PRO A 45 1.76 17.93 1.58
N GLN A 46 2.24 17.84 2.83
CA GLN A 46 3.18 16.81 3.26
C GLN A 46 2.61 15.39 3.21
N ALA A 47 1.28 15.24 3.37
CA ALA A 47 0.60 13.95 3.33
C ALA A 47 -0.12 13.71 1.98
N ALA A 48 0.00 14.63 1.02
CA ALA A 48 -0.79 14.60 -0.21
C ALA A 48 -0.58 13.32 -1.03
N ALA A 49 0.66 12.86 -1.15
CA ALA A 49 0.99 11.62 -1.87
C ALA A 49 0.35 10.38 -1.23
N THR A 50 0.33 10.33 0.11
CA THR A 50 -0.31 9.25 0.85
C THR A 50 -1.82 9.33 0.74
N ILE A 51 -2.41 10.52 0.87
CA ILE A 51 -3.85 10.77 0.75
C ILE A 51 -4.37 10.39 -0.65
N GLU A 52 -3.59 10.63 -1.70
CA GLU A 52 -3.93 10.27 -3.08
C GLU A 52 -4.07 8.75 -3.27
N SER A 53 -3.19 7.96 -2.63
CA SER A 53 -3.21 6.49 -2.71
C SER A 53 -4.04 5.81 -1.61
N ILE A 54 -4.74 6.59 -0.78
CA ILE A 54 -5.48 6.09 0.38
C ILE A 54 -6.92 5.71 0.01
N THR A 55 -7.44 4.65 0.61
CA THR A 55 -8.87 4.32 0.48
C THR A 55 -9.68 5.13 1.48
N LEU A 56 -10.76 5.75 1.03
CA LEU A 56 -11.69 6.48 1.90
C LEU A 56 -12.84 5.56 2.33
N ALA A 57 -13.19 5.60 3.61
CA ALA A 57 -14.33 4.88 4.15
C ALA A 57 -15.29 5.86 4.84
N ARG A 58 -16.54 5.94 4.38
CA ARG A 58 -17.60 6.77 4.95
C ARG A 58 -18.42 5.93 5.92
N ASN A 59 -18.61 6.37 7.16
CA ASN A 59 -19.34 5.65 8.22
C ASN A 59 -18.92 4.17 8.33
N LEU A 60 -17.62 3.90 8.30
CA LEU A 60 -17.03 2.54 8.35
C LEU A 60 -17.28 1.67 7.10
N GLU A 61 -17.77 2.25 6.00
CA GLU A 61 -17.98 1.57 4.73
C GLU A 61 -17.06 2.14 3.64
N TYR A 62 -16.31 1.28 2.94
CA TYR A 62 -15.47 1.70 1.82
C TYR A 62 -16.33 2.34 0.73
N SER A 63 -15.93 3.52 0.28
CA SER A 63 -16.72 4.33 -0.63
C SER A 63 -15.84 4.88 -1.75
N ASP A 64 -16.40 4.94 -2.95
CA ASP A 64 -15.76 5.60 -4.10
C ASP A 64 -15.73 7.12 -3.93
N ASP A 65 -14.77 7.76 -4.60
CA ASP A 65 -14.60 9.22 -4.57
C ASP A 65 -15.84 10.02 -5.02
N ASP A 66 -16.73 9.42 -5.81
CA ASP A 66 -17.96 10.07 -6.31
C ASP A 66 -19.13 10.03 -5.31
N VAL A 67 -18.96 9.41 -4.14
CA VAL A 67 -20.02 9.36 -3.13
C VAL A 67 -20.23 10.75 -2.51
N ALA A 68 -21.49 11.19 -2.49
CA ALA A 68 -21.91 12.44 -1.87
C ALA A 68 -21.89 12.34 -0.34
N LEU A 69 -21.28 13.33 0.31
CA LEU A 69 -21.20 13.50 1.76
C LEU A 69 -22.40 14.29 2.28
N ALA A 70 -22.78 13.99 3.51
CA ALA A 70 -23.83 14.59 4.30
C ALA A 70 -23.25 15.22 5.57
N ASP A 71 -24.04 16.07 6.22
CA ASP A 71 -23.66 16.70 7.49
C ASP A 71 -23.48 15.66 8.59
N GLY A 72 -22.38 15.77 9.34
CA GLY A 72 -22.03 14.84 10.40
C GLY A 72 -21.43 13.53 9.92
N ASP A 73 -21.15 13.37 8.63
CA ASP A 73 -20.48 12.16 8.12
C ASP A 73 -19.08 12.00 8.71
N GLU A 74 -18.72 10.75 8.95
CA GLU A 74 -17.40 10.36 9.42
C GLU A 74 -16.64 9.65 8.29
N VAL A 75 -15.49 10.19 7.92
CA VAL A 75 -14.66 9.70 6.81
C VAL A 75 -13.30 9.25 7.35
N ALA A 76 -13.00 7.97 7.22
CA ALA A 76 -11.73 7.39 7.60
C ALA A 76 -10.79 7.26 6.39
N LEU A 77 -9.55 7.70 6.58
CA LEU A 77 -8.46 7.48 5.64
C LEU A 77 -7.79 6.15 5.99
N ILE A 78 -8.06 5.13 5.20
CA ILE A 78 -7.56 3.78 5.39
C ILE A 78 -6.37 3.55 4.45
N PRO A 79 -5.13 3.65 4.94
CA PRO A 79 -3.97 3.30 4.12
C PRO A 79 -4.02 1.84 3.71
N PRO A 80 -3.40 1.49 2.56
CA PRO A 80 -3.31 0.11 2.13
C PRO A 80 -2.76 -0.71 3.30
N ILE A 81 -3.55 -1.69 3.73
CA ILE A 81 -3.16 -2.54 4.85
C ILE A 81 -1.84 -3.22 4.48
N SER A 82 -0.79 -2.95 5.24
CA SER A 82 0.45 -3.73 5.23
C SER A 82 0.21 -5.13 5.82
N GLY A 83 -0.74 -5.88 5.25
CA GLY A 83 -0.75 -7.32 5.33
C GLY A 83 0.39 -7.81 4.43
N GLY A 84 1.50 -8.22 5.05
CA GLY A 84 2.77 -8.63 4.44
C GLY A 84 2.76 -8.93 2.94
N VAL A 85 3.57 -8.14 2.20
CA VAL A 85 4.20 -8.45 0.92
C VAL A 85 3.46 -9.43 -0.02
N PRO A 86 2.91 -8.98 -1.17
CA PRO A 86 3.20 -9.73 -2.39
C PRO A 86 4.68 -9.48 -2.68
N ARG A 87 5.54 -10.29 -2.07
CA ARG A 87 6.85 -10.55 -2.67
C ARG A 87 6.52 -10.96 -4.10
N GLU A 88 7.05 -10.20 -5.05
CA GLU A 88 7.32 -10.62 -6.42
C GLU A 88 6.75 -12.01 -6.72
N SER A 89 5.60 -12.08 -7.39
CA SER A 89 5.26 -13.32 -8.07
C SER A 89 6.42 -13.59 -9.02
N PRO A 90 7.23 -14.65 -8.87
CA PRO A 90 7.96 -15.10 -10.04
C PRO A 90 6.85 -15.46 -11.02
N THR A 91 6.79 -14.72 -12.13
CA THR A 91 6.11 -15.18 -13.32
C THR A 91 6.56 -16.61 -13.54
N ILE A 92 5.72 -17.57 -13.16
CA ILE A 92 5.79 -18.92 -13.69
C ILE A 92 5.39 -18.75 -15.14
N ALA A 93 6.41 -18.46 -15.95
CA ALA A 93 6.36 -18.66 -17.37
C ALA A 93 6.17 -20.17 -17.55
N ILE A 94 4.92 -20.59 -17.73
CA ILE A 94 4.63 -21.85 -18.39
C ILE A 94 5.16 -21.72 -19.82
N SER A 95 6.46 -21.95 -20.01
CA SER A 95 7.01 -22.22 -21.33
C SER A 95 6.42 -23.54 -21.78
N SER A 96 5.31 -23.44 -22.52
CA SER A 96 4.94 -24.40 -23.54
C SER A 96 6.09 -24.46 -24.52
N GLY A 97 6.97 -25.46 -24.36
CA GLY A 97 8.27 -25.45 -25.00
C GLY A 97 8.95 -26.82 -24.98
N SER A 98 8.33 -27.78 -25.68
CA SER A 98 8.98 -28.86 -26.42
C SER A 98 10.12 -29.65 -25.73
N LEU A 99 9.79 -30.88 -25.32
CA LEU A 99 10.72 -32.02 -25.22
C LEU A 99 11.61 -32.10 -26.47
N ARG A 100 12.89 -31.74 -26.40
CA ARG A 100 13.92 -32.20 -27.34
C ARG A 100 15.32 -32.25 -26.71
N ASN A 101 15.76 -33.49 -26.47
CA ASN A 101 17.10 -34.01 -26.80
C ASN A 101 18.33 -33.43 -26.04
N PHE A 102 18.69 -34.09 -24.93
CA PHE A 102 20.06 -34.03 -24.39
C PHE A 102 20.99 -34.94 -25.22
N PRO A 103 22.09 -34.43 -25.80
CA PRO A 103 23.23 -35.27 -26.09
C PRO A 103 24.10 -35.40 -24.82
N ALA A 104 24.48 -36.65 -24.54
CA ALA A 104 25.41 -37.03 -23.49
C ALA A 104 26.85 -36.52 -23.76
N THR A 105 27.72 -36.72 -22.76
CA THR A 105 29.20 -36.58 -22.74
C THR A 105 29.65 -35.19 -22.28
N ASN A 106 30.50 -34.97 -21.27
CA ASN A 106 31.60 -35.80 -20.81
C ASN A 106 32.00 -35.48 -19.35
N SER A 107 32.40 -36.55 -18.67
CA SER A 107 33.31 -36.71 -17.52
C SER A 107 34.25 -35.55 -17.16
N ALA A 108 34.26 -35.17 -15.87
CA ALA A 108 35.44 -34.62 -15.17
C ALA A 108 35.30 -34.75 -13.64
N SER A 109 35.82 -35.88 -13.15
CA SER A 109 36.59 -36.10 -11.90
C SER A 109 36.31 -35.24 -10.65
N TRP A 110 35.74 -35.91 -9.64
CA TRP A 110 35.63 -35.51 -8.24
C TRP A 110 36.91 -35.91 -7.47
N THR A 111 37.51 -34.99 -6.73
CA THR A 111 38.50 -35.29 -5.67
C THR A 111 38.16 -34.50 -4.41
N PRO A 112 37.83 -35.15 -3.27
CA PRO A 112 37.57 -34.46 -2.01
C PRO A 112 38.88 -34.07 -1.29
N PRO A 113 38.96 -32.90 -0.62
CA PRO A 113 40.14 -32.51 0.13
C PRO A 113 40.30 -33.28 1.46
N VAL A 114 41.53 -33.73 1.69
CA VAL A 114 42.01 -34.51 2.85
C VAL A 114 41.99 -33.70 4.15
N GLN A 115 41.61 -34.34 5.26
CA GLN A 115 41.56 -33.75 6.61
C GLN A 115 42.96 -33.69 7.26
N ARG A 116 43.26 -32.52 7.88
CA ARG A 116 44.16 -32.12 9.01
C ARG A 116 45.43 -32.96 9.33
N PRO A 117 46.47 -32.31 9.91
CA PRO A 117 46.55 -32.36 11.38
C PRO A 117 46.96 -31.04 12.07
N LYS A 118 46.60 -30.97 13.35
CA LYS A 118 46.94 -29.96 14.37
C LYS A 118 48.43 -30.03 14.74
N HIS A 119 49.11 -28.90 14.95
CA HIS A 119 50.17 -28.68 15.97
C HIS A 119 50.43 -27.17 16.03
N ARG A 120 50.14 -26.49 17.15
CA ARG A 120 51.01 -26.20 18.30
C ARG A 120 52.02 -25.07 18.01
N THR A 121 51.80 -23.92 18.62
CA THR A 121 52.79 -23.19 19.41
C THR A 121 52.04 -22.54 20.56
#